data_AF-A0AAP9RED0-F1
#
_entry.id   AF-A0AAP9RED0-F1
#
_cell.length_a   1.000
_cell.length_b   1.000
_cell.length_c   1.000
_cell.angle_alpha   90.00
_cell.angle_beta   90.00
_cell.angle_gamma   90.00
#
_symmetry.space_group_name_H-M   'P 1'
#
loop_
_entity.id
_entity.type
_entity.pdbx_description
1 polymer ?
#
loop_
_entity_poly.entity_id
_entity_poly.type
_entity_poly.pdbx_seq_one_letter_code
_entity_poly.pdbx_strand_id
1 'polypeptide(L)'
;MGNKVVLMYENNLFKVYINDKVVAAGTNMDSVVDKFKQIFQDNTPAVSSVSWENIFERVIRFKNDDIEINNDYKTISYKNMKYFFGSNKIFYISDNTMTPLLGAYELFDFIMELIERNFKEYEKILKFCKRMMENEIIYRTFDSNIVVSSPGFNYGFIEYNFATDKISKGTAIIHGTFDDFIRYVEENLENNFKK
;
A
#
# COMPACT_ATOMS: atom_id res chain seq x y z
N MET A 1 -22.55 -13.34 -8.85
CA MET A 1 -23.58 -12.48 -9.49
C MET A 1 -22.88 -11.66 -10.57
N GLY A 2 -23.39 -11.63 -11.80
CA GLY A 2 -22.76 -10.89 -12.89
C GLY A 2 -23.11 -9.40 -12.83
N ASN A 3 -22.16 -8.52 -13.16
CA ASN A 3 -22.41 -7.10 -13.35
C ASN A 3 -22.88 -6.86 -14.79
N LYS A 4 -23.97 -6.09 -14.97
CA LYS A 4 -24.45 -5.68 -16.29
C LYS A 4 -23.79 -4.37 -16.68
N VAL A 5 -23.07 -4.36 -17.80
CA VAL A 5 -22.43 -3.16 -18.37
C VAL A 5 -23.21 -2.72 -19.61
N VAL A 6 -23.55 -1.44 -19.69
CA VAL A 6 -24.27 -0.85 -20.84
C VAL A 6 -23.54 0.41 -21.31
N LEU A 7 -23.20 0.47 -22.60
CA LEU A 7 -22.78 1.70 -23.27
C LEU A 7 -23.99 2.30 -23.98
N MET A 8 -24.28 3.57 -23.71
CA MET A 8 -25.40 4.30 -24.30
C MET A 8 -24.88 5.59 -24.94
N TYR A 9 -25.41 5.93 -26.11
CA TYR A 9 -25.18 7.23 -26.74
C TYR A 9 -26.51 7.96 -26.89
N GLU A 10 -26.66 9.07 -26.19
CA GLU A 10 -27.88 9.87 -26.17
C GLU A 10 -27.50 11.34 -25.94
N ASN A 11 -28.21 12.28 -26.57
CA ASN A 11 -27.99 13.73 -26.40
C ASN A 11 -26.53 14.16 -26.63
N ASN A 12 -25.89 13.62 -27.69
CA ASN A 12 -24.47 13.83 -28.02
C ASN A 12 -23.49 13.42 -26.91
N LEU A 13 -23.87 12.48 -26.04
CA LEU A 13 -23.07 12.06 -24.90
C LEU A 13 -23.00 10.53 -24.83
N PHE A 14 -21.78 9.99 -24.80
CA PHE A 14 -21.52 8.60 -24.45
C PHE A 14 -21.61 8.45 -22.94
N LYS A 15 -22.33 7.43 -22.46
CA LYS A 15 -22.48 7.08 -21.04
C LYS A 15 -22.26 5.59 -20.87
N VAL A 16 -21.48 5.21 -19.86
CA VAL A 16 -21.31 3.82 -19.44
C VAL A 16 -22.01 3.60 -18.12
N TYR A 17 -22.82 2.54 -18.05
CA TYR A 17 -23.55 2.12 -16.87
C TYR A 17 -23.01 0.80 -16.33
N ILE A 18 -22.94 0.68 -15.01
CA ILE A 18 -22.76 -0.60 -14.31
C ILE A 18 -23.94 -0.75 -13.35
N ASN A 19 -24.74 -1.81 -13.50
CA ASN A 19 -25.94 -2.06 -12.69
C ASN A 19 -26.80 -0.78 -12.57
N ASP A 20 -27.08 -0.17 -13.72
CA ASP A 20 -27.90 1.03 -13.91
C ASP A 20 -27.34 2.34 -13.31
N LYS A 21 -26.12 2.34 -12.76
CA LYS A 21 -25.41 3.56 -12.32
C LYS A 21 -24.43 4.04 -13.40
N VAL A 22 -24.49 5.34 -13.74
CA VAL A 22 -23.50 5.97 -14.65
C VAL A 22 -22.13 6.01 -13.98
N VAL A 23 -21.13 5.41 -14.62
CA VAL A 23 -19.73 5.37 -14.14
C VAL A 23 -18.78 6.21 -14.98
N ALA A 24 -19.07 6.41 -16.26
CA ALA A 24 -18.30 7.29 -17.15
C ALA A 24 -19.23 7.98 -18.13
N ALA A 25 -18.93 9.25 -18.45
CA ALA A 25 -19.72 10.04 -19.39
C ALA A 25 -18.84 11.06 -20.14
N GLY A 26 -19.13 11.32 -21.41
CA GLY A 26 -18.35 12.26 -22.22
C GLY A 26 -18.77 12.32 -23.69
N THR A 27 -18.30 13.33 -24.41
CA THR A 27 -18.60 13.54 -25.84
C THR A 27 -17.67 12.76 -26.78
N ASN A 28 -16.54 12.28 -26.26
CA ASN A 28 -15.56 11.46 -26.97
C ASN A 28 -15.62 10.01 -26.46
N MET A 29 -15.88 9.07 -27.38
CA MET A 29 -16.03 7.64 -27.05
C MET A 29 -14.75 7.03 -26.48
N ASP A 30 -13.60 7.30 -27.08
CA ASP A 30 -12.30 6.75 -26.64
C ASP A 30 -12.00 7.18 -25.20
N SER A 31 -12.21 8.46 -24.90
CA SER A 31 -12.04 8.99 -23.54
C SER A 31 -12.98 8.35 -22.52
N VAL A 32 -14.22 8.05 -22.91
CA VAL A 32 -15.21 7.39 -22.03
C VAL A 32 -14.87 5.92 -21.82
N VAL A 33 -14.41 5.23 -22.87
CA VAL A 33 -13.94 3.84 -22.78
C VAL A 33 -12.68 3.76 -21.93
N ASP A 34 -11.75 4.70 -22.05
CA ASP A 34 -10.52 4.72 -21.23
C ASP A 34 -10.82 5.04 -19.77
N LYS A 35 -11.74 5.97 -19.48
CA LYS A 35 -12.25 6.17 -18.11
C LYS A 35 -12.93 4.92 -17.57
N PHE A 36 -13.74 4.23 -18.38
CA PHE A 36 -14.34 2.96 -17.97
C PHE A 36 -13.28 1.89 -17.71
N LYS A 37 -12.27 1.73 -18.57
CA LYS A 37 -11.15 0.80 -18.36
C LYS A 37 -10.38 1.15 -17.10
N GLN A 38 -10.13 2.43 -16.83
CA GLN A 38 -9.45 2.87 -15.63
C GLN A 38 -10.28 2.59 -14.38
N ILE A 39 -11.58 2.91 -14.38
CA ILE A 39 -12.51 2.52 -13.30
C ILE A 39 -12.53 1.01 -13.12
N PHE A 40 -12.51 0.25 -14.21
CA PHE A 40 -12.45 -1.20 -14.15
C PHE A 40 -11.10 -1.67 -13.62
N GLN A 41 -9.96 -1.08 -13.98
CA GLN A 41 -8.64 -1.44 -13.46
C GLN A 41 -8.46 -1.03 -11.98
N ASP A 42 -9.01 0.12 -11.59
CA ASP A 42 -8.99 0.63 -10.22
C ASP A 42 -9.90 -0.18 -9.28
N ASN A 43 -10.98 -0.77 -9.82
CA ASN A 43 -11.95 -1.59 -9.07
C ASN A 43 -11.87 -3.08 -9.37
N THR A 44 -11.06 -3.50 -10.34
CA THR A 44 -10.67 -4.90 -10.51
C THR A 44 -9.62 -5.10 -9.44
N PRO A 45 -9.93 -5.89 -8.40
CA PRO A 45 -8.91 -6.21 -7.43
C PRO A 45 -7.75 -6.78 -8.23
N ALA A 46 -6.54 -6.24 -8.04
CA ALA A 46 -5.37 -7.11 -8.14
C ALA A 46 -5.74 -8.28 -7.24
N VAL A 47 -6.04 -9.43 -7.83
CA VAL A 47 -6.57 -10.58 -7.10
C VAL A 47 -5.53 -10.85 -6.02
N SER A 48 -5.82 -10.45 -4.78
CA SER A 48 -5.07 -10.95 -3.66
C SER A 48 -5.30 -12.45 -3.74
N SER A 49 -4.24 -13.23 -3.93
CA SER A 49 -4.33 -14.69 -3.90
C SER A 49 -4.91 -15.18 -2.56
N VAL A 50 -4.95 -14.29 -1.57
CA VAL A 50 -5.50 -14.46 -0.23
C VAL A 50 -6.95 -13.95 -0.18
N SER A 51 -7.87 -14.81 0.28
CA SER A 51 -9.28 -14.45 0.51
C SER A 51 -9.45 -13.50 1.70
N TRP A 52 -10.58 -12.80 1.76
CA TRP A 52 -10.93 -11.97 2.92
C TRP A 52 -11.01 -12.81 4.20
N GLU A 53 -11.52 -14.03 4.10
CA GLU A 53 -11.66 -14.96 5.21
C GLU A 53 -10.28 -15.34 5.79
N ASN A 54 -9.29 -15.58 4.93
CA ASN A 54 -7.92 -15.86 5.37
C ASN A 54 -7.30 -14.63 6.06
N ILE A 55 -7.52 -13.42 5.52
CA ILE A 55 -7.08 -12.17 6.13
C ILE A 55 -7.74 -11.96 7.50
N PHE A 56 -9.05 -12.18 7.58
CA PHE A 56 -9.81 -12.04 8.82
C PHE A 56 -9.28 -13.00 9.90
N GLU A 57 -9.13 -14.29 9.56
CA GLU A 57 -8.58 -15.29 10.47
C GLU A 57 -7.16 -14.96 10.94
N ARG A 58 -6.33 -14.40 10.05
CA ARG A 58 -4.99 -13.95 10.40
C ARG A 58 -5.03 -12.77 11.36
N VAL A 59 -5.87 -11.77 11.09
CA VAL A 59 -5.91 -10.54 11.89
C VAL A 59 -6.46 -10.77 13.30
N ILE A 60 -7.48 -11.61 13.48
CA ILE A 60 -7.99 -11.93 14.82
C ILE A 60 -6.99 -12.69 15.70
N ARG A 61 -5.99 -13.37 15.12
CA ARG A 61 -4.95 -14.08 15.87
C ARG A 61 -3.99 -13.14 16.59
N PHE A 62 -3.86 -11.89 16.14
CA PHE A 62 -3.07 -10.87 16.82
C PHE A 62 -3.61 -10.52 18.22
N LYS A 63 -4.87 -10.84 18.53
CA LYS A 63 -5.53 -10.60 19.83
C LYS A 63 -5.25 -9.18 20.37
N ASN A 64 -5.37 -8.20 19.48
CA ASN A 64 -5.04 -6.80 19.78
C ASN A 64 -6.32 -5.97 19.70
N ASP A 65 -6.73 -5.43 20.86
CA ASP A 65 -7.98 -4.68 21.01
C ASP A 65 -7.99 -3.34 20.26
N ASP A 66 -6.82 -2.82 19.85
CA ASP A 66 -6.70 -1.62 19.03
C ASP A 66 -7.03 -1.87 17.54
N ILE A 67 -7.27 -3.13 17.15
CA ILE A 67 -7.64 -3.48 15.77
C ILE A 67 -9.15 -3.38 15.60
N GLU A 68 -9.57 -2.58 14.61
CA GLU A 68 -10.96 -2.47 14.21
C GLU A 68 -11.18 -3.19 12.88
N ILE A 69 -12.08 -4.18 12.86
CA ILE A 69 -12.48 -4.89 11.64
C ILE A 69 -13.88 -4.47 11.26
N ASN A 70 -14.05 -3.97 10.04
CA ASN A 70 -15.37 -3.75 9.44
C ASN A 70 -15.62 -4.79 8.36
N ASN A 71 -16.49 -5.76 8.67
CA ASN A 71 -16.77 -6.87 7.77
C ASN A 71 -17.65 -6.46 6.57
N ASP A 72 -18.52 -5.47 6.74
CA ASP A 72 -19.43 -5.00 5.69
C ASP A 72 -18.66 -4.34 4.54
N TYR A 73 -17.67 -3.52 4.88
CA TYR A 73 -16.82 -2.82 3.92
C TYR A 73 -15.48 -3.54 3.67
N LYS A 74 -15.23 -4.67 4.35
CA LYS A 74 -13.98 -5.43 4.30
C LYS A 74 -12.74 -4.54 4.50
N THR A 75 -12.74 -3.81 5.61
CA THR A 75 -11.62 -2.94 6.00
C THR A 75 -11.07 -3.31 7.36
N ILE A 76 -9.78 -3.04 7.56
CA ILE A 76 -9.07 -3.28 8.82
C ILE A 76 -8.33 -2.01 9.19
N SER A 77 -8.53 -1.53 10.41
CA SER A 77 -7.84 -0.35 10.93
C SER A 77 -7.01 -0.72 12.15
N TYR A 78 -5.83 -0.12 12.27
CA TYR A 78 -5.02 -0.12 13.47
C TYR A 78 -4.44 1.27 13.64
N LYS A 79 -4.94 2.04 14.62
CA LYS A 79 -4.54 3.43 14.87
C LYS A 79 -4.50 4.25 13.57
N ASN A 80 -3.30 4.64 13.15
CA ASN A 80 -3.03 5.55 12.03
C ASN A 80 -2.95 4.80 10.69
N MET A 81 -3.31 3.52 10.63
CA MET A 81 -3.17 2.66 9.46
C MET A 81 -4.51 2.02 9.10
N LYS A 82 -4.87 2.02 7.82
CA LYS A 82 -6.12 1.42 7.35
C LYS A 82 -5.94 0.65 6.03
N TYR A 83 -6.33 -0.61 6.03
CA TYR A 83 -6.35 -1.50 4.88
C TYR A 83 -7.77 -1.66 4.30
N PHE A 84 -7.87 -1.68 2.98
CA PHE A 84 -9.11 -1.89 2.21
C PHE A 84 -8.94 -3.11 1.32
N PHE A 85 -9.70 -4.16 1.61
CA PHE A 85 -9.66 -5.40 0.82
C PHE A 85 -10.11 -5.20 -0.62
N GLY A 86 -11.21 -4.44 -0.82
CA GLY A 86 -11.80 -4.27 -2.15
C GLY A 86 -10.86 -3.64 -3.19
N SER A 87 -9.97 -2.74 -2.75
CA SER A 87 -8.97 -2.10 -3.61
C SER A 87 -7.56 -2.67 -3.44
N ASN A 88 -7.37 -3.62 -2.52
CA ASN A 88 -6.06 -4.10 -2.07
C ASN A 88 -5.07 -2.96 -1.79
N LYS A 89 -5.50 -1.94 -1.03
CA LYS A 89 -4.70 -0.76 -0.68
C LYS A 89 -4.62 -0.57 0.82
N ILE A 90 -3.46 -0.09 1.26
CA ILE A 90 -3.22 0.33 2.64
C ILE A 90 -2.88 1.82 2.66
N PHE A 91 -3.34 2.50 3.69
CA PHE A 91 -3.18 3.93 3.85
C PHE A 91 -2.62 4.27 5.23
N TYR A 92 -1.74 5.27 5.24
CA TYR A 92 -1.36 5.99 6.46
C TYR A 92 -2.25 7.22 6.62
N ILE A 93 -2.83 7.36 7.80
CA ILE A 93 -3.74 8.45 8.18
C ILE A 93 -2.99 9.34 9.16
N SER A 94 -2.59 10.52 8.72
CA SER A 94 -2.00 11.55 9.57
C SER A 94 -2.45 12.93 9.10
N ASP A 95 -2.58 13.89 10.04
CA ASP A 95 -2.89 15.29 9.73
C ASP A 95 -4.15 15.47 8.86
N ASN A 96 -5.20 14.69 9.11
CA ASN A 96 -6.43 14.61 8.30
C ASN A 96 -6.23 14.23 6.83
N THR A 97 -5.04 13.74 6.47
CA THR A 97 -4.74 13.22 5.14
C THR A 97 -4.69 11.70 5.17
N MET A 98 -5.00 11.09 4.02
CA MET A 98 -4.94 9.66 3.82
C MET A 98 -3.97 9.39 2.68
N THR A 99 -2.75 8.98 3.03
CA THR A 99 -1.68 8.75 2.05
C THR A 99 -1.65 7.26 1.69
N PRO A 100 -1.82 6.89 0.41
CA PRO A 100 -1.68 5.50 -0.02
C PRO A 100 -0.23 5.04 0.12
N LEU A 101 -0.05 3.81 0.59
CA LEU A 101 1.24 3.17 0.76
C LEU A 101 1.35 1.92 -0.14
N LEU A 102 2.57 1.53 -0.50
CA LEU A 102 2.85 0.23 -1.14
C LEU A 102 2.76 -0.90 -0.13
N GLY A 103 2.51 -2.11 -0.64
CA GLY A 103 2.54 -3.35 0.13
C GLY A 103 1.19 -3.81 0.66
N ALA A 104 0.10 -3.08 0.41
CA ALA A 104 -1.27 -3.55 0.64
C ALA A 104 -1.47 -4.31 1.98
N TYR A 105 -2.03 -5.52 1.95
CA TYR A 105 -2.21 -6.32 3.17
C TYR A 105 -0.87 -6.80 3.75
N GLU A 106 0.12 -7.06 2.91
CA GLU A 106 1.44 -7.54 3.32
C GLU A 106 2.15 -6.53 4.23
N LEU A 107 1.98 -5.23 3.99
CA LEU A 107 2.50 -4.18 4.88
C LEU A 107 1.72 -4.13 6.20
N PHE A 108 0.40 -4.33 6.16
CA PHE A 108 -0.43 -4.38 7.37
C PHE A 108 0.03 -5.54 8.25
N ASP A 109 0.11 -6.75 7.69
CA ASP A 109 0.53 -7.96 8.39
C ASP A 109 1.95 -7.82 8.95
N PHE A 110 2.88 -7.31 8.15
CA PHE A 110 4.25 -7.03 8.56
C PHE A 110 4.33 -6.13 9.80
N ILE A 111 3.59 -5.02 9.82
CA ILE A 111 3.59 -4.10 10.96
C ILE A 111 2.99 -4.79 12.20
N MET A 112 1.92 -5.55 12.03
CA MET A 112 1.29 -6.29 13.13
C MET A 112 2.24 -7.35 13.72
N GLU A 113 2.98 -8.08 12.89
CA GLU A 113 4.00 -9.03 13.36
C GLU A 113 5.12 -8.35 14.17
N LEU A 114 5.56 -7.16 13.74
CA LEU A 114 6.57 -6.40 14.50
C LEU A 114 6.03 -5.95 15.86
N ILE A 115 4.77 -5.54 15.92
CA ILE A 115 4.10 -5.15 17.17
C ILE A 115 4.01 -6.35 18.14
N GLU A 116 3.64 -7.55 17.65
CA GLU A 116 3.66 -8.77 18.48
C GLU A 116 5.05 -9.07 19.05
N ARG A 117 6.11 -8.70 18.33
CA ARG A 117 7.50 -8.83 18.78
C ARG A 117 7.97 -7.66 19.65
N ASN A 118 7.05 -6.84 20.15
CA ASN A 118 7.29 -5.66 20.99
C ASN A 118 8.00 -4.49 20.29
N PHE A 119 7.96 -4.38 18.96
CA PHE A 119 8.44 -3.19 18.26
C PHE A 119 7.43 -2.04 18.41
N LYS A 120 7.70 -1.11 19.33
CA LYS A 120 6.78 -0.02 19.68
C LYS A 120 6.80 1.16 18.70
N GLU A 121 7.84 1.26 17.89
CA GLU A 121 8.09 2.40 17.02
C GLU A 121 7.53 2.21 15.59
N TYR A 122 6.47 1.40 15.44
CA TYR A 122 5.87 1.08 14.14
C TYR A 122 5.49 2.34 13.32
N GLU A 123 5.13 3.44 14.00
CA GLU A 123 4.78 4.69 13.32
C GLU A 123 5.97 5.28 12.55
N LYS A 124 7.22 5.03 13.00
CA LYS A 124 8.41 5.41 12.22
C LYS A 124 8.44 4.71 10.86
N ILE A 125 8.00 3.45 10.80
CA ILE A 125 7.92 2.69 9.55
C ILE A 125 6.87 3.33 8.63
N LEU A 126 5.70 3.68 9.15
CA LEU A 126 4.65 4.34 8.36
C LEU A 126 5.09 5.70 7.81
N LYS A 127 5.76 6.52 8.63
CA LYS A 127 6.33 7.81 8.22
C LYS A 127 7.42 7.64 7.17
N PHE A 128 8.29 6.64 7.32
CA PHE A 128 9.30 6.30 6.34
C PHE A 128 8.67 5.88 5.00
N CYS A 129 7.71 4.96 5.03
CA CYS A 129 6.96 4.53 3.84
C CYS A 129 6.27 5.70 3.14
N LYS A 130 5.61 6.59 3.90
CA LYS A 130 5.00 7.82 3.38
C LYS A 130 6.02 8.67 2.64
N ARG A 131 7.19 8.90 3.23
CA ARG A 131 8.29 9.66 2.61
C ARG A 131 8.82 8.99 1.35
N MET A 132 8.90 7.66 1.30
CA MET A 132 9.25 6.96 0.06
C MET A 132 8.21 7.21 -1.04
N MET A 133 6.92 7.15 -0.71
CA MET A 133 5.83 7.41 -1.65
C MET A 133 5.86 8.83 -2.22
N GLU A 134 6.09 9.84 -1.36
CA GLU A 134 6.19 11.26 -1.76
C GLU A 134 7.32 11.50 -2.77
N ASN A 135 8.30 10.61 -2.83
CA ASN A 135 9.50 10.74 -3.66
C ASN A 135 9.60 9.66 -4.73
N GLU A 136 8.48 8.97 -5.00
CA GLU A 136 8.37 7.94 -6.03
C GLU A 136 9.38 6.78 -5.86
N ILE A 137 9.81 6.51 -4.63
CA ILE A 137 10.76 5.45 -4.29
C ILE A 137 10.00 4.16 -3.96
N ILE A 138 10.43 3.07 -4.56
CA ILE A 138 9.84 1.75 -4.36
C ILE A 138 10.43 1.10 -3.11
N TYR A 139 9.56 0.60 -2.25
CA TYR A 139 9.92 -0.28 -1.14
C TYR A 139 9.05 -1.53 -1.13
N ARG A 140 9.52 -2.56 -0.43
CA ARG A 140 8.78 -3.80 -0.16
C ARG A 140 9.07 -4.29 1.25
N THR A 141 8.10 -4.98 1.84
CA THR A 141 8.23 -5.64 3.13
C THR A 141 7.97 -7.14 2.98
N PHE A 142 8.76 -7.95 3.67
CA PHE A 142 8.56 -9.40 3.75
C PHE A 142 9.29 -9.93 4.99
N ASP A 143 8.71 -10.94 5.63
CA ASP A 143 9.21 -11.50 6.89
C ASP A 143 9.51 -10.39 7.93
N SER A 144 10.78 -10.17 8.24
CA SER A 144 11.25 -9.12 9.15
C SER A 144 12.09 -8.07 8.44
N ASN A 145 11.92 -7.92 7.13
CA ASN A 145 12.73 -7.06 6.29
C ASN A 145 11.90 -5.95 5.66
N ILE A 146 12.53 -4.77 5.58
CA ILE A 146 12.13 -3.72 4.66
C ILE A 146 13.26 -3.50 3.65
N VAL A 147 12.91 -3.48 2.37
CA VAL A 147 13.85 -3.26 1.28
C VAL A 147 13.43 -2.03 0.50
N VAL A 148 14.38 -1.13 0.26
CA VAL A 148 14.20 0.04 -0.59
C VAL A 148 15.02 -0.15 -1.86
N SER A 149 14.38 0.05 -3.00
CA SER A 149 15.01 -0.12 -4.32
C SER A 149 15.22 1.23 -4.97
N SER A 150 16.45 1.48 -5.42
CA SER A 150 16.82 2.69 -6.15
C SER A 150 18.15 2.48 -6.88
N PRO A 151 18.32 3.03 -8.09
CA PRO A 151 19.61 3.07 -8.79
C PRO A 151 20.73 3.75 -7.99
N GLY A 152 20.40 4.55 -6.96
CA GLY A 152 21.38 5.22 -6.09
C GLY A 152 22.10 4.29 -5.12
N PHE A 153 21.63 3.05 -4.92
CA PHE A 153 22.26 2.08 -4.03
C PHE A 153 23.17 1.11 -4.78
N ASN A 154 24.16 0.57 -4.07
CA ASN A 154 24.96 -0.56 -4.58
C ASN A 154 24.04 -1.76 -4.87
N TYR A 155 24.12 -2.30 -6.08
CA TYR A 155 23.21 -3.35 -6.60
C TYR A 155 21.73 -2.96 -6.66
N GLY A 156 21.41 -1.67 -6.57
CA GLY A 156 20.06 -1.15 -6.77
C GLY A 156 19.11 -1.29 -5.58
N PHE A 157 19.56 -1.77 -4.43
CA PHE A 157 18.73 -1.86 -3.23
C PHE A 157 19.52 -1.77 -1.92
N ILE A 158 18.79 -1.50 -0.84
CA ILE A 158 19.24 -1.64 0.54
C ILE A 158 18.15 -2.31 1.36
N GLU A 159 18.54 -3.09 2.36
CA GLU A 159 17.64 -3.85 3.22
C GLU A 159 17.96 -3.62 4.69
N TYR A 160 16.93 -3.51 5.52
CA TYR A 160 17.03 -3.58 6.96
C TYR A 160 16.20 -4.74 7.51
N ASN A 161 16.80 -5.51 8.40
CA ASN A 161 16.19 -6.65 9.07
C ASN A 161 15.92 -6.33 10.54
N PHE A 162 14.64 -6.20 10.90
CA PHE A 162 14.16 -5.88 12.24
C PHE A 162 14.40 -6.99 13.28
N ALA A 163 14.69 -8.23 12.85
CA ALA A 163 14.95 -9.34 13.76
C ALA A 163 16.42 -9.44 14.17
N THR A 164 17.33 -8.89 13.37
CA THR A 164 18.79 -9.02 13.56
C THR A 164 19.53 -7.70 13.64
N ASP A 165 18.82 -6.57 13.46
CA ASP A 165 19.40 -5.23 13.39
C ASP A 165 20.51 -5.12 12.35
N LYS A 166 20.34 -5.83 11.23
CA LYS A 166 21.31 -5.84 10.12
C LYS A 166 20.83 -4.93 9.00
N ILE A 167 21.75 -4.12 8.49
CA ILE A 167 21.59 -3.30 7.30
C ILE A 167 22.47 -3.90 6.20
N SER A 168 21.84 -4.43 5.15
CA SER A 168 22.53 -4.95 3.96
C SER A 168 22.58 -3.87 2.89
N LYS A 169 23.77 -3.34 2.63
CA LYS A 169 24.08 -2.30 1.63
C LYS A 169 24.54 -2.90 0.30
N GLY A 170 24.13 -4.12 0.00
CA GLY A 170 24.56 -4.90 -1.17
C GLY A 170 25.96 -5.52 -1.02
N THR A 171 27.01 -4.69 -0.93
CA THR A 171 28.42 -5.16 -0.80
C THR A 171 28.85 -5.44 0.64
N ALA A 172 28.10 -4.93 1.62
CA ALA A 172 28.43 -5.03 3.02
C ALA A 172 27.17 -5.21 3.85
N ILE A 173 27.32 -5.94 4.96
CA ILE A 173 26.32 -6.07 6.01
C ILE A 173 26.90 -5.44 7.26
N ILE A 174 26.18 -4.47 7.81
CA ILE A 174 26.54 -3.83 9.08
C ILE A 174 25.43 -4.05 10.10
N HIS A 175 25.74 -3.92 11.39
CA HIS A 175 24.74 -3.82 12.43
C HIS A 175 24.40 -2.34 12.68
N GLY A 176 23.12 -2.05 12.90
CA GLY A 176 22.62 -0.70 13.14
C GLY A 176 21.13 -0.69 13.46
N THR A 177 20.65 0.45 13.91
CA THR A 177 19.24 0.70 14.21
C THR A 177 18.43 0.99 12.94
N PHE A 178 17.10 0.98 13.06
CA PHE A 178 16.24 1.45 11.97
C PHE A 178 16.48 2.94 11.63
N ASP A 179 16.85 3.77 12.62
CA ASP A 179 17.20 5.17 12.36
C ASP A 179 18.51 5.29 11.55
N ASP A 180 19.48 4.38 11.76
CA ASP A 180 20.70 4.30 10.93
C ASP A 180 20.38 3.93 9.49
N PHE A 181 19.42 3.02 9.29
CA PHE A 181 18.93 2.65 7.97
C PHE A 181 18.24 3.83 7.27
N ILE A 182 17.29 4.50 7.96
CA ILE A 182 16.58 5.67 7.42
C ILE A 182 17.57 6.74 7.00
N ARG A 183 18.52 7.09 7.87
CA ARG A 183 19.56 8.08 7.57
C ARG A 183 20.36 7.72 6.33
N TYR A 184 20.79 6.46 6.21
CA TYR A 184 21.53 6.03 5.02
C TYR A 184 20.69 6.11 3.74
N VAL A 185 19.42 5.71 3.80
CA VAL A 185 18.48 5.83 2.66
C VAL A 185 18.35 7.29 2.25
N GLU A 186 18.18 8.20 3.20
CA GLU A 186 18.01 9.63 2.94
C GLU A 186 19.27 10.26 2.33
N GLU A 187 20.44 10.00 2.91
CA GLU A 187 21.74 10.51 2.42
C GLU A 187 22.03 10.08 0.98
N ASN A 188 21.68 8.84 0.60
CA ASN A 188 21.98 8.28 -0.72
C ASN A 188 20.88 8.56 -1.77
N LEU A 189 19.75 9.12 -1.35
CA LEU A 189 18.65 9.50 -2.22
C LEU A 189 18.37 11.01 -2.20
N GLU A 190 19.23 11.83 -1.58
CA GLU A 190 19.05 13.29 -1.47
C GLU A 190 18.79 14.00 -2.81
N ASN A 191 19.28 13.47 -3.93
CA ASN A 191 19.01 14.03 -5.26
C ASN A 191 17.56 13.79 -5.75
N ASN A 192 16.88 12.78 -5.21
CA ASN A 192 15.46 12.50 -5.48
C ASN A 192 14.55 13.22 -4.47
N PHE A 193 15.02 13.52 -3.26
CA PHE A 193 14.26 14.19 -2.19
C PHE A 193 14.15 15.73 -2.32
N LYS A 194 14.87 16.35 -3.28
CA LYS A 194 14.94 17.81 -3.46
C LYS A 194 14.15 18.34 -4.68
N LYS A 195 13.16 17.58 -5.19
CA LYS A 195 12.32 18.03 -6.31
C LYS A 195 11.06 18.76 -5.85
#